data_AF-A0A519E8M9-F1
#
_entry.id   AF-A0A519E8M9-F1
#
_cell.length_a   1.000
_cell.length_b   1.000
_cell.length_c   1.000
_cell.angle_alpha   90.00
_cell.angle_beta   90.00
_cell.angle_gamma   90.00
#
_symmetry.space_group_name_H-M   'P 1'
#
loop_
_entity.id
_entity.type
_entity.pdbx_description
1 polymer ?
#
loop_
_entity_poly.entity_id
_entity_poly.type
_entity_poly.pdbx_seq_one_letter_code
_entity_poly.pdbx_strand_id
1 'polypeptide(L)'
;MCLPMAHDAAMRINPHRYSTRLIVHPNVPYTSHPIAWYHGFEGGRAWYSGLGHFDFVWTNPLFEKHLFGGLLYASGVTNVTP
;
A
#
# COMPACT_ATOMS: atom_id res chain seq x y z
N MET A 1 -22.28 8.62 -8.68
CA MET A 1 -21.04 9.36 -8.97
C MET A 1 -19.87 8.61 -8.33
N CYS A 2 -19.30 7.63 -9.04
CA CYS A 2 -17.99 7.06 -8.71
C CYS A 2 -16.95 8.02 -9.28
N LEU A 3 -16.28 8.78 -8.40
CA LEU A 3 -15.13 9.56 -8.82
C LEU A 3 -13.99 8.60 -9.20
N PRO A 4 -13.20 8.91 -10.24
CA PRO A 4 -12.14 8.06 -10.78
C PRO A 4 -10.94 8.01 -9.84
N MET A 5 -11.03 7.29 -8.72
CA MET A 5 -9.97 7.22 -7.69
C MET A 5 -8.77 6.34 -8.08
N ALA A 6 -8.80 5.62 -9.21
CA ALA A 6 -7.74 4.69 -9.58
C ALA A 6 -6.61 5.31 -10.42
N HIS A 7 -6.83 6.47 -11.07
CA HIS A 7 -5.80 7.11 -11.90
C HIS A 7 -5.01 8.21 -11.17
N ASP A 8 -5.51 8.70 -10.03
CA ASP A 8 -4.91 9.82 -9.28
C ASP A 8 -4.16 9.36 -7.99
N ALA A 9 -4.14 8.04 -7.71
CA ALA A 9 -3.44 7.49 -6.54
C ALA A 9 -1.90 7.50 -6.68
N ALA A 10 -1.39 7.83 -7.87
CA ALA A 10 0.01 8.12 -8.10
C ALA A 10 0.19 9.61 -8.43
N MET A 11 0.49 10.38 -7.38
CA MET A 11 1.34 11.57 -7.45
C MET A 11 0.66 12.93 -7.73
N ARG A 12 0.11 13.54 -6.67
CA ARG A 12 0.30 14.97 -6.37
C ARG A 12 0.69 15.24 -4.92
N ILE A 13 1.44 14.33 -4.31
CA ILE A 13 2.03 14.56 -2.99
C ILE A 13 3.36 15.31 -3.19
N ASN A 14 3.38 16.55 -2.69
CA ASN A 14 4.54 17.43 -2.59
C ASN A 14 5.82 16.67 -2.19
N PRO A 15 6.88 16.69 -3.02
CA PRO A 15 8.13 15.93 -2.78
C PRO A 15 8.94 16.41 -1.56
N HIS A 16 8.53 17.49 -0.87
CA HIS A 16 9.25 18.01 0.28
C HIS A 16 8.73 17.57 1.65
N ARG A 17 7.65 16.77 1.73
CA ARG A 17 6.98 16.57 3.02
C ARG A 17 6.70 15.13 3.43
N TYR A 18 6.73 14.15 2.54
CA TYR A 18 6.37 12.77 2.93
C TYR A 18 7.23 11.75 2.19
N SER A 19 8.12 11.09 2.94
CA SER A 19 8.95 10.00 2.45
C SER A 19 8.06 8.77 2.24
N THR A 20 7.46 8.65 1.07
CA THR A 20 7.01 7.34 0.58
C THR A 20 8.28 6.55 0.31
N ARG A 21 8.63 5.59 1.17
CA ARG A 21 9.73 4.66 0.89
C ARG A 21 9.27 3.69 -0.19
N LEU A 22 9.29 4.17 -1.43
CA LEU A 22 9.06 3.39 -2.64
C LEU A 22 10.24 2.41 -2.80
N ILE A 23 9.95 1.11 -2.91
CA ILE A 23 10.94 0.14 -3.40
C ILE A 23 11.01 0.32 -4.92
N VAL A 24 11.85 1.23 -5.40
CA VAL A 24 12.07 1.47 -6.85
C VAL A 24 13.47 1.01 -7.25
N HIS A 25 13.53 0.18 -8.28
CA HIS A 25 14.77 -0.26 -8.92
C HIS A 25 15.30 0.87 -9.84
N PRO A 26 16.61 1.19 -9.82
CA PRO A 26 17.14 2.43 -10.42
C PRO A 26 17.09 2.52 -11.96
N ASN A 27 16.68 1.49 -12.69
CA ASN A 27 16.81 1.43 -14.16
C ASN A 27 15.48 1.16 -14.93
N VAL A 28 14.32 1.61 -14.45
CA VAL A 28 13.06 1.53 -15.20
C VAL A 28 12.52 2.93 -15.56
N PRO A 29 12.48 3.31 -16.86
CA PRO A 29 11.97 4.62 -17.32
C PRO A 29 10.44 4.71 -17.38
N TYR A 30 9.72 3.65 -16.98
CA TYR A 30 8.27 3.67 -16.87
C TYR A 30 7.88 4.35 -15.56
N THR A 31 6.81 5.15 -15.61
CA THR A 31 6.24 5.76 -14.39
C THR A 31 6.11 4.67 -13.32
N SER A 32 6.68 4.93 -12.15
CA SER A 32 6.70 3.94 -11.09
C SER A 32 5.26 3.76 -10.64
N HIS A 33 4.68 2.58 -10.90
CA HIS A 33 3.33 2.24 -10.48
C HIS A 33 3.43 1.43 -9.18
N PRO A 34 3.35 2.08 -8.00
CA PRO A 34 3.36 1.34 -6.75
C PRO A 34 2.14 0.42 -6.68
N ILE A 35 2.40 -0.88 -6.54
CA ILE A 35 1.35 -1.90 -6.37
C ILE A 35 1.01 -2.15 -4.89
N ALA A 36 1.71 -1.49 -3.97
CA ALA A 36 1.38 -1.48 -2.56
C ALA A 36 1.84 -0.16 -1.93
N TRP A 37 1.01 0.42 -1.07
CA TRP A 37 1.30 1.67 -0.37
C TRP A 37 0.51 1.78 0.93
N TYR A 38 0.92 2.69 1.80
CA TYR A 38 0.19 3.08 2.99
C TYR A 38 0.31 4.58 3.24
N HIS A 39 -0.71 5.20 3.83
CA HIS A 39 -0.66 6.59 4.24
C HIS A 39 -1.50 6.84 5.50
N GLY A 40 -1.00 7.73 6.36
CA GLY A 40 -1.80 8.34 7.42
C GLY A 40 -2.50 9.59 6.91
N PHE A 41 -3.73 9.85 7.35
CA PHE A 41 -4.46 11.09 7.06
C PHE A 41 -5.34 11.46 8.26
N GLU A 42 -5.08 12.63 8.86
CA GLU A 42 -5.86 13.19 9.99
C GLU A 42 -6.16 12.19 11.13
N GLY A 43 -5.16 11.37 11.52
CA GLY A 43 -5.30 10.35 12.56
C GLY A 43 -5.85 9.01 12.07
N GLY A 44 -6.40 8.96 10.85
CA GLY A 44 -6.71 7.74 10.12
C GLY A 44 -5.48 7.13 9.44
N ARG A 45 -5.57 5.85 9.09
CA ARG A 45 -4.55 5.09 8.36
C ARG A 45 -5.22 4.28 7.25
N ALA A 46 -4.65 4.36 6.05
CA ALA A 46 -5.10 3.61 4.90
C ALA A 46 -3.93 2.84 4.30
N TRP A 47 -4.24 1.66 3.77
CA TRP A 47 -3.30 0.74 3.16
C TRP A 47 -3.94 0.13 1.92
N TYR A 48 -3.13 -0.09 0.90
CA TYR A 48 -3.56 -0.66 -0.38
C TYR A 48 -2.55 -1.69 -0.86
N SER A 49 -3.06 -2.75 -1.48
CA SER A 49 -2.28 -3.70 -2.25
C SER A 49 -3.04 -4.14 -3.49
N GLY A 50 -2.39 -4.07 -4.65
CA GLY A 50 -2.86 -4.61 -5.93
C GLY A 50 -2.39 -6.05 -6.18
N LEU A 51 -2.00 -6.78 -5.13
CA LEU A 51 -1.69 -8.21 -5.18
C LEU A 51 -2.97 -9.04 -4.98
N GLY A 52 -2.87 -10.38 -5.09
CA GLY A 52 -3.99 -11.29 -4.79
C GLY A 52 -4.94 -11.59 -5.95
N HIS A 53 -4.57 -11.20 -7.18
CA HIS A 53 -5.34 -11.55 -8.39
C HIS A 53 -5.39 -13.06 -8.67
N PHE A 54 -4.37 -13.81 -8.25
CA PHE A 54 -4.29 -15.26 -8.45
C PHE A 54 -4.66 -16.02 -7.17
N ASP A 55 -5.50 -17.04 -7.30
CA ASP A 55 -6.03 -17.82 -6.16
C ASP A 55 -4.94 -18.44 -5.29
N PHE A 56 -3.87 -18.98 -5.90
CA PHE A 56 -2.78 -19.63 -5.17
C PHE A 56 -2.00 -18.67 -4.26
N VAL A 57 -2.12 -17.36 -4.48
CA VAL A 57 -1.42 -16.34 -3.67
C VAL A 57 -2.04 -16.27 -2.27
N TRP A 58 -3.32 -16.61 -2.11
CA TRP A 58 -4.01 -16.60 -0.82
C TRP A 58 -3.49 -17.65 0.17
N THR A 59 -2.87 -18.73 -0.32
CA THR A 59 -2.21 -19.75 0.51
C THR A 59 -0.71 -19.50 0.69
N ASN A 60 -0.17 -18.41 0.14
CA ASN A 60 1.26 -18.10 0.27
C ASN A 60 1.53 -17.43 1.63
N PRO A 61 2.36 -18.01 2.50
CA PRO A 61 2.64 -17.43 3.82
C PRO A 61 3.24 -16.02 3.79
N LEU A 62 3.93 -15.63 2.71
CA LEU A 62 4.43 -14.28 2.55
C LEU A 62 3.32 -13.29 2.23
N PHE A 63 2.32 -13.71 1.45
CA PHE A 63 1.17 -12.88 1.13
C PHE A 63 0.25 -12.71 2.33
N GLU A 64 0.03 -13.78 3.11
CA GLU A 64 -0.69 -13.72 4.38
C GLU A 64 -0.03 -12.73 5.35
N LYS A 65 1.30 -12.76 5.50
CA LYS A 65 2.05 -11.80 6.32
C LYS A 65 1.91 -10.37 5.81
N HIS A 66 1.94 -10.16 4.50
CA HIS A 66 1.75 -8.85 3.89
C HIS A 66 0.35 -8.29 4.15
N LEU A 67 -0.70 -9.10 3.97
CA LEU A 67 -2.08 -8.74 4.29
C LEU A 67 -2.26 -8.43 5.77
N PHE A 68 -1.76 -9.30 6.64
CA PHE A 68 -1.86 -9.13 8.09
C PHE A 68 -1.19 -7.84 8.54
N GLY A 69 0.03 -7.55 8.06
CA GLY A 69 0.72 -6.29 8.34
C GLY A 69 -0.05 -5.06 7.85
N GLY A 70 -0.65 -5.13 6.66
CA GLY A 70 -1.51 -4.08 6.12
C GLY A 70 -2.75 -3.79 6.98
N LEU A 71 -3.44 -4.86 7.41
CA LEU A 71 -4.61 -4.77 8.28
C LEU A 71 -4.26 -4.23 9.68
N LEU A 72 -3.15 -4.67 10.26
CA LEU A 72 -2.66 -4.12 11.53
C LEU A 72 -2.34 -2.63 11.42
N TYR A 73 -1.68 -2.23 10.33
CA TYR A 73 -1.41 -0.81 10.10
C TYR A 73 -2.72 -0.01 9.96
N ALA A 74 -3.65 -0.44 9.12
CA ALA A 74 -4.92 0.28 8.93
C ALA A 74 -5.73 0.36 10.24
N SER A 75 -5.84 -0.74 10.97
CA SER A 75 -6.56 -0.80 12.26
C SER A 75 -5.91 0.06 13.35
N GLY A 76 -4.59 0.24 13.32
CA GLY A 76 -3.85 0.95 14.38
C GLY A 76 -3.71 0.19 15.67
N VAL A 77 -4.01 -1.12 15.64
CA VAL A 77 -3.79 -1.98 16.78
C VAL A 77 -2.28 -2.15 16.96
N THR A 78 -1.77 -1.68 18.09
CA THR A 78 -0.35 -1.77 18.46
C THR A 78 -0.02 -3.00 19.29
N ASN A 79 -1.03 -3.73 19.74
CA ASN A 79 -0.86 -4.92 20.56
C ASN A 79 -1.82 -6.02 20.07
N VAL A 80 -1.26 -6.95 19.30
CA VAL A 80 -1.94 -8.17 18.89
C VAL A 80 -1.33 -9.29 19.71
N THR A 81 -2.08 -9.79 20.68
CA THR A 81 -1.73 -11.02 21.38
C THR A 81 -2.08 -12.19 20.45
N PRO A 82 -1.13 -13.09 20.13
CA PRO A 82 -1.42 -14.26 19.31
C PRO A 82 -2.35 -15.25 20.02
#